data_AF-A0A2D6LHF6-F1
#
_entry.id   AF-A0A2D6LHF6-F1
#
_cell.length_a   1.000
_cell.length_b   1.000
_cell.length_c   1.000
_cell.angle_alpha   90.00
_cell.angle_beta   90.00
_cell.angle_gamma   90.00
#
_symmetry.space_group_name_H-M   'P 1'
#
loop_
_entity.id
_entity.type
_entity.pdbx_description
1 polymer ?
#
loop_
_entity_poly.entity_id
_entity_poly.type
_entity_poly.pdbx_seq_one_letter_code
_entity_poly.pdbx_strand_id
1 'polypeptide(L)'
;MKLKISNKHFAIAGLAVVLATAFYHFQLTGLRTLAAMAIFFSLPFYLILGRFNIENDERIFFSFFIGLGLFSTTVFYVGRVVPSYRLSIAAAFIVLLLVFVFLKRIKKN
;
A
#
# COMPACT_ATOMS: atom_id res chain seq x y z
N MET A 1 1.41 31.73 -25.17
CA MET A 1 1.63 31.77 -23.71
C MET A 1 1.91 30.34 -23.23
N LYS A 2 3.18 29.98 -22.94
CA LYS A 2 3.52 28.63 -22.47
C LYS A 2 3.29 28.55 -20.96
N LEU A 3 2.21 27.89 -20.53
CA LEU A 3 1.96 27.59 -19.12
C LEU A 3 3.04 26.63 -18.61
N LYS A 4 4.02 27.14 -17.85
CA LYS A 4 4.96 26.32 -17.07
C LYS A 4 4.22 25.78 -15.85
N ILE A 5 3.47 24.70 -16.02
CA ILE A 5 2.89 23.97 -14.88
C ILE A 5 4.04 23.23 -14.20
N SER A 6 4.24 23.51 -12.91
CA SER A 6 5.20 22.75 -12.10
C SER A 6 4.63 21.38 -11.75
N ASN A 7 5.49 20.35 -11.78
CA ASN A 7 5.12 18.95 -11.50
C ASN A 7 4.35 18.79 -10.17
N LYS A 8 4.64 19.63 -9.18
CA LYS A 8 3.92 19.64 -7.90
C LYS A 8 2.44 19.99 -8.06
N HIS A 9 2.13 21.02 -8.85
CA HIS A 9 0.75 21.44 -9.10
C HIS A 9 0.01 20.39 -9.91
N PHE A 10 0.69 19.76 -10.88
CA PHE A 10 0.11 18.65 -11.65
C PHE A 10 -0.23 17.45 -10.75
N ALA A 11 0.68 17.06 -9.85
CA ALA A 11 0.47 15.97 -8.92
C ALA A 11 -0.70 16.25 -7.94
N ILE A 12 -0.77 17.47 -7.40
CA ILE A 12 -1.87 17.87 -6.49
C ILE A 12 -3.21 17.88 -7.24
N ALA A 13 -3.25 18.43 -8.46
CA ALA A 13 -4.46 18.44 -9.28
C ALA A 13 -4.92 17.01 -9.61
N GLY A 14 -4.00 16.12 -9.99
CA GLY A 14 -4.30 14.72 -10.23
C GLY A 14 -4.85 14.02 -8.99
N LEU A 15 -4.24 14.24 -7.82
CA LEU A 15 -4.73 13.69 -6.55
C LEU A 15 -6.13 14.20 -6.21
N ALA A 16 -6.40 15.49 -6.40
CA ALA A 16 -7.70 16.08 -6.16
C ALA A 16 -8.78 15.47 -7.07
N VAL A 17 -8.47 15.26 -8.35
CA VAL A 17 -9.39 14.60 -9.29
C VAL A 17 -9.68 13.17 -8.86
N VAL A 18 -8.66 12.38 -8.51
CA VAL A 18 -8.84 10.99 -8.05
C VAL A 18 -9.73 10.93 -6.80
N LEU A 19 -9.48 11.80 -5.82
CA LEU A 19 -10.29 11.86 -4.59
C LEU A 19 -11.73 12.30 -4.88
N ALA A 20 -11.92 13.31 -5.73
CA ALA A 20 -13.24 13.78 -6.13
C ALA A 20 -14.03 12.69 -6.88
N THR A 21 -13.40 11.99 -7.82
CA THR A 21 -14.02 10.90 -8.57
C THR A 21 -14.39 9.73 -7.64
N ALA A 22 -13.51 9.36 -6.72
CA ALA A 22 -13.77 8.29 -5.76
C ALA A 22 -14.93 8.65 -4.81
N PHE A 23 -14.97 9.90 -4.34
CA PHE A 23 -16.08 10.37 -3.51
C PHE A 23 -17.39 10.45 -4.30
N TYR A 24 -17.37 10.92 -5.55
CA TYR A 24 -18.58 11.03 -6.35
C TYR A 24 -19.22 9.66 -6.63
N HIS A 25 -18.42 8.64 -6.97
CA HIS A 25 -18.93 7.31 -7.33
C HIS A 25 -19.20 6.41 -6.12
N PHE A 26 -18.37 6.50 -5.09
CA PHE A 26 -18.36 5.54 -3.97
C PHE A 26 -18.50 6.22 -2.60
N GLN A 27 -18.74 7.52 -2.56
CA GLN A 27 -18.93 8.32 -1.34
C GLN A 27 -17.77 8.09 -0.35
N LEU A 28 -18.11 7.91 0.93
CA LEU A 28 -17.14 7.67 1.99
C LEU A 28 -16.41 6.32 1.83
N THR A 29 -17.04 5.34 1.18
CA THR A 29 -16.42 4.03 0.92
C THR A 29 -15.24 4.18 -0.04
N GLY A 30 -15.37 4.98 -1.10
CA GLY A 30 -14.28 5.26 -2.04
C GLY A 30 -13.07 5.89 -1.36
N LEU A 31 -13.31 6.90 -0.52
CA LEU A 31 -12.25 7.55 0.26
C LEU A 31 -11.56 6.58 1.22
N ARG A 32 -12.32 5.74 1.93
CA ARG A 32 -11.76 4.71 2.82
C ARG A 32 -10.91 3.71 2.05
N THR A 33 -11.34 3.28 0.87
CA THR A 33 -10.58 2.36 0.02
C THR A 33 -9.28 2.99 -0.45
N LEU A 34 -9.31 4.24 -0.94
CA LEU A 34 -8.09 4.94 -1.35
C LEU A 34 -7.12 5.16 -0.19
N ALA A 35 -7.62 5.53 0.99
CA ALA A 35 -6.79 5.65 2.19
C ALA A 35 -6.17 4.31 2.58
N ALA A 36 -6.95 3.23 2.55
CA ALA A 36 -6.44 1.88 2.81
C ALA A 36 -5.37 1.48 1.79
N MET A 37 -5.60 1.72 0.49
CA MET A 37 -4.62 1.45 -0.57
C MET A 37 -3.33 2.24 -0.35
N ALA A 38 -3.42 3.53 -0.04
CA ALA A 38 -2.25 4.36 0.25
C ALA A 38 -1.44 3.82 1.42
N ILE A 39 -2.11 3.38 2.50
CA ILE A 39 -1.46 2.71 3.63
C ILE A 39 -0.82 1.40 3.16
N PHE A 40 -1.54 0.55 2.43
CA PHE A 40 -1.04 -0.75 1.96
C PHE A 40 0.18 -0.65 1.04
N PHE A 41 0.31 0.41 0.25
CA PHE A 41 1.49 0.65 -0.58
C PHE A 41 2.64 1.31 0.19
N SER A 42 2.34 2.26 1.06
CA SER A 42 3.37 2.98 1.83
C SER A 42 4.03 2.10 2.90
N LEU A 43 3.27 1.18 3.52
CA LEU A 43 3.78 0.29 4.56
C LEU A 43 4.97 -0.55 4.10
N PRO A 44 4.89 -1.35 3.01
CA PRO A 44 6.02 -2.11 2.51
C PRO A 44 7.13 -1.20 1.96
N PHE A 45 6.80 -0.05 1.38
CA PHE A 45 7.79 0.92 0.90
C PHE A 45 8.71 1.39 2.03
N TYR A 46 8.14 1.88 3.14
CA TYR A 46 8.92 2.47 4.23
C TYR A 46 9.43 1.43 5.22
N LEU A 47 8.62 0.43 5.60
CA LEU A 47 8.99 -0.52 6.66
C LEU A 47 9.87 -1.65 6.13
N ILE A 48 9.47 -2.29 5.04
CA ILE A 48 10.19 -3.45 4.51
C ILE A 48 11.35 -2.97 3.63
N LEU A 49 11.04 -2.24 2.56
CA LEU A 49 12.00 -1.94 1.51
C LEU A 49 12.94 -0.79 1.85
N GLY A 50 12.54 0.14 2.72
CA GLY A 50 13.40 1.22 3.21
C GLY A 50 14.68 0.74 3.92
N ARG A 51 14.77 -0.55 4.26
CA ARG A 51 15.97 -1.18 4.84
C ARG A 51 16.95 -1.73 3.82
N PHE A 52 16.53 -1.91 2.58
CA PHE A 52 17.36 -2.43 1.52
C PHE A 52 17.98 -1.27 0.74
N ASN A 53 19.20 -1.46 0.24
CA ASN A 53 19.89 -0.46 -0.58
C ASN A 53 19.37 -0.52 -2.03
N ILE A 54 18.07 -0.30 -2.19
CA ILE A 54 17.32 -0.37 -3.45
C ILE A 54 16.93 1.06 -3.82
N GLU A 55 17.00 1.39 -5.12
CA GLU A 55 16.64 2.71 -5.64
C GLU A 55 15.17 3.05 -5.38
N ASN A 56 14.84 4.33 -5.36
CA ASN A 56 13.47 4.77 -5.03
C ASN A 56 12.44 4.25 -6.04
N ASP A 57 12.78 4.22 -7.32
CA ASP A 57 11.86 3.77 -8.37
C ASP A 57 11.56 2.28 -8.23
N GLU A 58 12.61 1.46 -8.08
CA GLU A 58 12.50 0.03 -7.77
C GLU A 58 11.69 -0.22 -6.50
N ARG A 59 11.89 0.61 -5.47
CA ARG A 59 11.15 0.53 -4.21
C ARG A 59 9.65 0.73 -4.40
N ILE A 60 9.23 1.63 -5.30
CA ILE A 60 7.82 1.83 -5.64
C ILE A 60 7.27 0.57 -6.33
N PHE A 61 8.00 -0.01 -7.28
CA PHE A 61 7.56 -1.23 -7.95
C PHE A 61 7.44 -2.41 -6.98
N PHE A 62 8.44 -2.64 -6.13
CA PHE A 62 8.41 -3.72 -5.15
C PHE A 62 7.33 -3.50 -4.09
N SER A 63 7.08 -2.26 -3.64
CA SER A 63 6.01 -1.99 -2.68
C SER A 63 4.64 -2.31 -3.27
N PHE A 64 4.46 -2.06 -4.57
CA PHE A 64 3.27 -2.45 -5.31
C PHE A 64 3.10 -3.97 -5.38
N PHE A 65 4.16 -4.70 -5.73
CA PHE A 65 4.14 -6.17 -5.76
C PHE A 65 3.87 -6.79 -4.39
N ILE A 66 4.44 -6.26 -3.31
CA ILE A 66 4.19 -6.74 -1.95
C ILE A 66 2.75 -6.42 -1.54
N GLY A 67 2.31 -5.18 -1.76
CA GLY A 67 0.99 -4.70 -1.34
C GLY A 67 -0.18 -5.31 -2.10
N LEU A 68 -0.07 -5.53 -3.42
CA LEU A 68 -1.14 -6.15 -4.21
C LEU A 68 -0.93 -7.63 -4.46
N GLY A 69 0.29 -8.10 -4.67
CA GLY A 69 0.56 -9.50 -4.97
C GLY A 69 0.63 -10.34 -3.70
N LEU A 70 1.65 -10.11 -2.87
CA LEU A 70 1.88 -10.93 -1.68
C LEU A 70 0.77 -10.79 -0.64
N PHE A 71 0.31 -9.56 -0.38
CA PHE A 71 -0.74 -9.35 0.60
C PHE A 71 -2.07 -9.98 0.17
N SER A 72 -2.53 -9.78 -1.06
CA SER A 72 -3.78 -10.40 -1.53
C SER A 72 -3.72 -11.92 -1.50
N THR A 73 -2.58 -12.49 -1.90
CA THR A 73 -2.32 -13.93 -1.85
C THR A 73 -2.37 -14.43 -0.41
N THR A 74 -1.78 -13.70 0.53
CA THR A 74 -1.82 -14.02 1.96
C THR A 74 -3.26 -13.98 2.49
N VAL A 75 -4.02 -12.93 2.17
CA VAL A 75 -5.45 -12.82 2.55
C VAL A 75 -6.25 -14.01 2.02
N PHE A 76 -6.03 -14.40 0.77
CA PHE A 76 -6.71 -15.53 0.14
C PHE A 76 -6.42 -16.85 0.88
N TYR A 77 -5.15 -17.15 1.16
CA TYR A 77 -4.79 -18.37 1.87
C TYR A 77 -5.28 -18.37 3.32
N VAL A 78 -5.15 -17.26 4.03
CA VAL A 78 -5.68 -17.10 5.39
C VAL A 78 -7.21 -17.26 5.38
N GLY A 79 -7.90 -16.76 4.35
CA GLY A 79 -9.34 -16.92 4.19
C GLY A 79 -9.81 -18.35 3.93
N ARG A 80 -8.91 -19.29 3.62
CA ARG A 80 -9.27 -20.73 3.61
C ARG A 80 -9.36 -21.32 5.02
N VAL A 81 -8.69 -20.70 5.99
CA VAL A 81 -8.68 -21.14 7.40
C VAL A 81 -9.65 -20.32 8.23
N VAL A 82 -9.77 -19.03 7.95
CA VAL A 82 -10.61 -18.08 8.69
C VAL A 82 -11.92 -17.84 7.94
N PRO A 83 -13.09 -18.11 8.55
CA PRO A 83 -14.38 -18.08 7.85
C PRO A 83 -14.87 -16.67 7.44
N SER A 84 -14.23 -15.60 7.92
CA SER A 84 -14.62 -14.22 7.61
C SER A 84 -13.52 -13.49 6.88
N TYR A 85 -13.85 -12.96 5.69
CA TYR A 85 -12.92 -12.17 4.87
C TYR A 85 -12.31 -10.98 5.62
N ARG A 86 -13.09 -10.32 6.49
CA ARG A 86 -12.60 -9.19 7.29
C ARG A 86 -11.52 -9.63 8.29
N LEU A 87 -11.72 -10.79 8.92
CA LEU A 87 -10.74 -11.37 9.84
C LEU A 87 -9.50 -11.85 9.07
N SER A 88 -9.66 -12.36 7.85
CA SER A 88 -8.55 -12.78 6.99
C SER A 88 -7.64 -11.61 6.61
N ILE A 89 -8.23 -10.44 6.31
CA ILE A 89 -7.46 -9.21 6.06
C ILE A 89 -6.66 -8.82 7.31
N ALA A 90 -7.31 -8.80 8.48
CA ALA A 90 -6.64 -8.46 9.75
C ALA A 90 -5.50 -9.43 10.07
N ALA A 91 -5.73 -10.73 9.91
CA ALA A 91 -4.72 -11.76 10.14
C ALA A 91 -3.56 -11.67 9.14
N ALA A 92 -3.83 -11.45 7.84
CA ALA A 92 -2.78 -11.23 6.85
C ALA A 92 -1.95 -9.98 7.16
N PHE A 93 -2.57 -8.92 7.69
CA PHE A 93 -1.86 -7.72 8.12
C PHE A 93 -0.93 -8.01 9.31
N ILE A 94 -1.38 -8.79 10.29
CA ILE A 94 -0.55 -9.24 11.41
C ILE A 94 0.64 -10.06 10.91
N VAL A 95 0.44 -10.99 9.97
CA VAL A 95 1.52 -11.78 9.36
C VAL A 95 2.55 -10.86 8.70
N LEU A 96 2.11 -9.85 7.96
CA LEU A 96 3.01 -8.89 7.31
C LEU A 96 3.83 -8.07 8.33
N LEU A 97 3.22 -7.67 9.45
CA LEU A 97 3.94 -7.03 10.56
C LEU A 97 4.96 -7.97 11.21
N LEU A 98 4.61 -9.25 11.41
CA LEU A 98 5.52 -10.24 11.97
C LEU A 98 6.72 -10.49 11.06
N VAL A 99 6.52 -10.58 9.75
CA VAL A 99 7.59 -10.68 8.76
C VAL A 99 8.52 -9.48 8.88
N PHE A 100 7.99 -8.26 9.01
CA PHE A 100 8.81 -7.07 9.23
C PHE A 100 9.62 -7.13 10.53
N VAL A 101 9.01 -7.53 11.65
CA VAL A 101 9.73 -7.69 12.93
C VAL A 101 10.84 -8.73 12.81
N PHE A 102 10.59 -9.83 12.10
CA PHE A 102 11.57 -10.89 11.88
C PHE A 102 12.75 -10.41 11.04
N LEU A 103 12.49 -9.73 9.92
CA LEU A 103 13.52 -9.11 9.08
C LEU A 103 14.35 -8.08 9.86
N LYS A 104 13.74 -7.32 10.77
CA LYS A 104 14.44 -6.39 11.66
C LYS A 104 15.42 -7.10 12.59
N ARG A 105 15.10 -8.31 13.07
CA ARG A 105 15.99 -9.10 13.94
C ARG A 105 17.18 -9.66 13.17
N ILE A 106 16.96 -10.18 11.96
CA ILE A 106 18.03 -10.80 11.14
C ILE A 106 19.12 -9.78 10.82
N LYS A 107 18.77 -8.55 10.39
CA LYS A 107 19.76 -7.52 10.02
C LYS A 107 20.55 -6.95 11.21
N LYS A 108 20.12 -7.20 12.45
CA LYS A 108 20.80 -6.68 13.66
C LYS A 108 21.94 -7.60 14.12
N ASN A 109 21.97 -8.86 13.67
CA ASN A 109 23.11 -9.77 13.80
C ASN A 109 24.01 -9.66 12.58
#